data_AF-A0A9D4C5N5-F1
#
_entry.id   AF-A0A9D4C5N5-F1
#
_cell.length_a   1.000
_cell.length_b   1.000
_cell.length_c   1.000
_cell.angle_alpha   90.00
_cell.angle_beta   90.00
_cell.angle_gamma   90.00
#
_symmetry.space_group_name_H-M   'P 1'
#
loop_
_entity.id
_entity.type
_entity.pdbx_description
1 polymer ?
#
loop_
_entity_poly.entity_id
_entity_poly.type
_entity_poly.pdbx_seq_one_letter_code
_entity_poly.pdbx_strand_id
1 'polypeptide(L)'
;MAWAIVTYGTKPEIRLINNGTKVSSKFYINKVSKPFFRNEVPKLFPEGRKSMVFHQDGASSHTSKQIFQFLKKEKINFIDRDVWMPKSLDAASVDCCI
;
A
#
# COMPACT_ATOMS: atom_id res chain seq x y z
N MET A 1 -15.11 2.40 -5.30
CA MET A 1 -13.69 2.17 -5.64
C MET A 1 -13.21 0.96 -4.85
N ALA A 2 -12.45 0.06 -5.45
CA ALA A 2 -11.81 -1.03 -4.71
C ALA A 2 -10.36 -0.67 -4.43
N TRP A 3 -9.84 -1.13 -3.30
CA TRP A 3 -8.41 -1.12 -3.02
C TRP A 3 -7.97 -2.53 -2.71
N ALA A 4 -6.88 -2.98 -3.33
CA ALA A 4 -6.39 -4.34 -3.21
C ALA A 4 -4.94 -4.35 -2.72
N ILE A 5 -4.61 -5.38 -1.95
CA ILE A 5 -3.24 -5.74 -1.58
C ILE A 5 -2.97 -7.13 -2.07
N VAL A 6 -1.76 -7.31 -2.57
CA VAL A 6 -1.27 -8.58 -3.08
C VAL A 6 0.03 -8.87 -2.39
N THR A 7 0.15 -10.08 -1.89
CA THR A 7 1.39 -10.59 -1.33
C THR A 7 1.67 -11.96 -1.94
N TYR A 8 2.96 -12.30 -2.04
CA TYR A 8 3.37 -13.58 -2.61
C TYR A 8 2.81 -14.75 -1.78
N GLY A 9 2.19 -15.72 -2.45
CA GLY A 9 1.71 -16.95 -1.81
C GLY A 9 0.41 -16.84 -1.02
N THR A 10 -0.30 -15.71 -1.07
CA THR A 10 -1.57 -15.53 -0.35
C THR A 10 -2.67 -14.97 -1.24
N LYS A 11 -3.92 -15.15 -0.83
CA LYS A 11 -5.06 -14.51 -1.50
C LYS A 11 -4.97 -12.98 -1.32
N PRO A 12 -5.36 -12.19 -2.35
CA PRO A 12 -5.37 -10.75 -2.24
C PRO A 12 -6.43 -10.28 -1.24
N GLU A 13 -6.11 -9.23 -0.49
CA GLU A 13 -7.05 -8.57 0.41
C GLU A 13 -7.67 -7.38 -0.32
N ILE A 14 -9.00 -7.37 -0.42
CA ILE A 14 -9.75 -6.31 -1.11
C ILE A 14 -10.60 -5.54 -0.10
N ARG A 15 -10.49 -4.21 -0.15
CA ARG A 15 -11.30 -3.27 0.62
C ARG A 15 -12.17 -2.45 -0.31
N LEU A 16 -13.48 -2.52 -0.10
CA LEU A 16 -14.44 -1.71 -0.83
C LEU A 16 -14.55 -0.33 -0.17
N ILE A 17 -14.32 0.71 -0.97
CA ILE A 17 -14.45 2.10 -0.58
C ILE A 17 -15.74 2.64 -1.21
N ASN A 18 -16.59 3.22 -0.36
CA ASN A 18 -17.89 3.77 -0.74
C ASN A 18 -17.79 4.69 -1.95
N ASN A 19 -18.80 4.61 -2.82
CA ASN A 19 -18.86 5.41 -4.03
C ASN A 19 -18.86 6.92 -3.69
N GLY A 20 -18.20 7.73 -4.51
CA GLY A 20 -18.04 9.17 -4.30
C GLY A 20 -17.04 9.58 -3.21
N THR A 21 -16.39 8.63 -2.51
CA THR A 21 -15.38 8.97 -1.50
C THR A 21 -14.11 9.50 -2.15
N LYS A 22 -13.72 10.72 -1.81
CA LYS A 22 -12.43 11.29 -2.22
C LYS A 22 -11.29 10.71 -1.38
N VAL A 23 -10.41 9.93 -2.01
CA VAL A 23 -9.24 9.36 -1.35
C VAL A 23 -8.11 10.37 -1.25
N SER A 24 -8.09 11.07 -0.11
CA SER A 24 -6.95 11.88 0.29
C SER A 24 -5.86 11.03 0.95
N SER A 25 -4.65 11.57 1.10
CA SER A 25 -3.56 10.91 1.84
C SER A 25 -3.96 10.57 3.29
N LYS A 26 -4.67 11.47 3.97
CA LYS A 26 -5.18 11.22 5.33
C LYS A 26 -6.22 10.10 5.36
N PHE A 27 -7.09 10.03 4.35
CA PHE A 27 -8.04 8.93 4.21
C PHE A 27 -7.29 7.61 4.02
N TYR A 28 -6.34 7.59 3.08
CA TYR A 28 -5.53 6.42 2.76
C TYR A 28 -4.75 5.91 3.97
N ILE A 29 -4.03 6.77 4.71
CA ILE A 29 -3.36 6.38 5.97
C ILE A 29 -4.33 5.71 6.94
N ASN A 30 -5.46 6.37 7.22
CA ASN A 30 -6.31 5.97 8.34
C ASN A 30 -7.23 4.78 8.02
N LYS A 31 -7.71 4.68 6.79
CA LYS A 31 -8.71 3.69 6.39
C LYS A 31 -8.10 2.50 5.65
N VAL A 32 -6.89 2.68 5.10
CA VAL A 32 -6.26 1.69 4.24
C VAL A 32 -4.93 1.22 4.83
N SER A 33 -3.91 2.08 4.88
CA SER A 33 -2.54 1.69 5.26
C SER A 33 -2.44 1.24 6.71
N LYS A 34 -2.94 2.04 7.67
CA LYS A 34 -2.81 1.74 9.10
C LYS A 34 -3.53 0.45 9.52
N PRO A 35 -4.78 0.20 9.10
CA PRO A 35 -5.42 -1.09 9.34
C PRO A 35 -4.65 -2.27 8.75
N PHE A 36 -4.12 -2.14 7.54
CA PHE A 36 -3.32 -3.19 6.90
C PHE A 36 -2.07 -3.54 7.71
N PHE A 37 -1.23 -2.54 8.01
CA PHE A 37 0.03 -2.77 8.76
C PHE A 37 -0.19 -3.29 10.19
N ARG A 38 -1.33 -2.96 10.80
CA ARG A 38 -1.65 -3.39 12.16
C ARG A 38 -2.24 -4.80 12.22
N ASN A 39 -3.15 -5.12 11.31
CA ASN A 39 -3.97 -6.32 11.44
C ASN A 39 -3.52 -7.46 10.53
N GLU A 40 -3.03 -7.14 9.33
CA GLU A 40 -2.88 -8.12 8.26
C GLU A 40 -1.41 -8.49 8.08
N VAL A 41 -0.51 -7.50 8.17
CA VAL A 41 0.94 -7.77 8.11
C VAL A 41 1.42 -8.79 9.14
N PRO A 42 0.99 -8.78 10.43
CA PRO A 42 1.38 -9.83 11.38
C PRO A 42 0.90 -11.24 10.99
N LYS A 43 -0.18 -11.35 10.22
CA LYS A 43 -0.70 -12.65 9.74
C LYS A 43 0.03 -13.11 8.48
N LEU A 44 0.34 -12.18 7.59
CA LEU A 44 0.99 -12.44 6.30
C LEU A 44 2.50 -12.66 6.45
N PHE A 45 3.14 -11.98 7.39
CA PHE A 45 4.58 -12.01 7.62
C PHE A 45 4.88 -12.35 9.09
N PRO A 46 4.80 -13.63 9.48
CA PRO A 46 5.07 -14.06 10.85
C PRO A 46 6.52 -13.79 11.28
N GLU A 47 7.46 -13.74 10.34
CA GLU A 47 8.86 -13.34 10.56
C GLU A 47 9.02 -11.83 10.87
N GLY A 48 7.93 -11.06 10.77
CA GLY A 48 7.84 -9.66 11.16
C GLY A 48 7.96 -8.69 9.99
N ARG A 49 7.64 -7.41 10.26
CA ARG A 49 7.52 -6.36 9.23
C ARG A 49 8.81 -6.05 8.44
N LYS A 50 9.97 -6.52 8.91
CA LYS A 50 11.26 -6.26 8.26
C LYS A 50 11.51 -7.16 7.04
N SER A 51 10.83 -8.31 6.95
CA SER A 51 10.97 -9.23 5.82
C SER A 51 10.15 -8.83 4.59
N MET A 52 9.22 -7.87 4.73
CA MET A 52 8.42 -7.37 3.62
C MET A 52 8.97 -6.04 3.08
N VAL A 53 8.68 -5.78 1.80
CA VAL A 53 8.88 -4.47 1.16
C VAL A 53 7.54 -4.01 0.62
N PHE A 54 7.11 -2.82 1.04
CA PHE A 54 5.85 -2.23 0.62
C PHE A 54 6.00 -1.45 -0.70
N HIS A 55 5.15 -1.78 -1.66
CA HIS A 55 5.08 -1.11 -2.96
C HIS A 55 3.66 -0.55 -3.18
N GLN A 56 3.58 0.64 -3.78
CA GLN A 56 2.33 1.31 -4.12
C GLN A 56 2.55 2.17 -5.37
N ASP A 57 1.49 2.41 -6.13
CA ASP A 57 1.53 3.20 -7.36
C ASP A 57 1.74 4.71 -7.10
N GLY A 58 1.92 5.45 -8.18
CA GLY A 58 2.28 6.86 -8.18
C GLY A 58 1.15 7.85 -7.85
N ALA A 59 -0.03 7.40 -7.43
CA ALA A 59 -1.16 8.29 -7.11
C ALA A 59 -0.77 9.37 -6.08
N SER A 60 -1.35 10.57 -6.20
CA SER A 60 -1.01 11.71 -5.34
C SER A 60 -1.34 11.48 -3.86
N SER A 61 -2.37 10.68 -3.57
CA SER A 61 -2.70 10.21 -2.22
C SER A 61 -1.58 9.36 -1.61
N HIS A 62 -0.97 8.49 -2.43
CA HIS A 62 0.04 7.51 -2.04
C HIS A 62 1.43 8.11 -1.94
N THR A 63 1.78 9.03 -2.85
CA THR A 63 3.11 9.67 -2.92
C THR A 63 3.23 10.96 -2.11
N SER A 64 2.24 11.27 -1.27
CA SER A 64 2.29 12.44 -0.38
C SER A 64 3.39 12.34 0.68
N LYS A 65 3.91 13.50 1.10
CA LYS A 65 4.87 13.58 2.24
C LYS A 65 4.32 12.91 3.51
N GLN A 66 3.01 12.99 3.73
CA GLN A 66 2.35 12.40 4.91
C GLN A 66 2.46 10.88 4.93
N ILE A 67 2.31 10.22 3.78
CA ILE A 67 2.45 8.77 3.68
C ILE A 67 3.89 8.35 3.95
N PHE A 68 4.87 8.99 3.32
CA PHE A 68 6.27 8.64 3.56
C PHE A 68 6.71 8.89 5.00
N GLN A 69 6.25 9.96 5.63
CA GLN A 69 6.48 10.19 7.07
C GLN A 69 5.85 9.10 7.93
N PHE A 70 4.63 8.68 7.60
CA PHE A 70 3.96 7.57 8.28
C PHE A 70 4.73 6.25 8.13
N LEU A 71 5.13 5.88 6.91
CA LEU A 71 5.88 4.64 6.64
C LEU A 71 7.23 4.63 7.36
N LYS A 72 7.97 5.76 7.35
CA LYS A 72 9.23 5.92 8.09
C LYS A 72 9.01 5.81 9.60
N LYS A 73 7.96 6.44 10.14
CA LYS A 73 7.62 6.38 11.57
C LYS A 73 7.27 4.96 12.01
N GLU A 74 6.54 4.22 11.18
CA GLU A 74 6.17 2.82 11.42
C GLU A 74 7.30 1.83 11.10
N LYS A 75 8.47 2.32 10.67
CA LYS A 75 9.66 1.52 10.30
C LYS A 75 9.34 0.45 9.25
N ILE A 76 8.49 0.79 8.28
CA ILE A 76 8.16 -0.09 7.15
C ILE A 76 9.22 0.08 6.06
N ASN A 77 9.71 -1.02 5.51
CA ASN A 77 10.53 -0.97 4.30
C ASN A 77 9.60 -0.72 3.11
N PHE A 78 9.90 0.28 2.28
CA PHE A 78 9.08 0.61 1.11
C PHE A 78 9.94 1.05 -0.07
N ILE A 79 9.41 0.93 -1.29
CA ILE A 79 10.02 1.47 -2.50
C ILE A 79 9.76 2.98 -2.55
N ASP A 80 10.83 3.77 -2.55
CA ASP A 80 10.71 5.23 -2.62
C ASP A 80 10.20 5.66 -4.01
N ARG A 81 9.54 6.82 -4.05
CA ARG A 81 8.98 7.38 -5.29
C ARG A 81 10.06 7.56 -6.35
N ASP A 82 11.25 7.96 -5.95
CA ASP A 82 12.33 8.26 -6.91
C ASP A 82 12.95 6.97 -7.50
N VAL A 83 12.68 5.81 -6.90
CA VAL A 83 13.03 4.49 -7.45
C VAL A 83 11.94 3.95 -8.38
N TRP A 84 10.68 4.37 -8.17
CA TRP A 84 9.53 3.89 -8.93
C TRP A 84 9.37 4.63 -10.27
N MET A 85 9.09 3.86 -11.34
CA MET A 85 8.86 4.43 -12.66
C MET A 85 7.44 5.04 -12.76
N PRO A 86 7.32 6.34 -13.09
CA PRO A 86 6.01 6.95 -13.26
C PRO A 86 5.26 6.31 -14.44
N LYS A 87 3.93 6.19 -14.32
CA LYS A 87 3.00 5.69 -15.37
C LYS A 87 3.29 4.26 -15.87
N SER A 88 3.94 3.42 -15.06
CA SER A 88 4.29 2.05 -15.43
C SER A 88 3.31 1.05 -14.79
N LEU A 89 2.15 0.85 -15.43
CA LEU A 89 1.14 -0.12 -14.95
C LEU A 89 1.66 -1.56 -15.06
N ASP A 90 2.48 -1.85 -16.06
CA ASP A 90 3.10 -3.15 -16.30
C ASP A 90 4.03 -3.59 -15.16
N ALA A 91 4.61 -2.63 -14.43
CA ALA A 91 5.45 -2.91 -13.27
C ALA A 91 4.64 -3.05 -11.96
N ALA A 92 3.35 -2.69 -11.95
CA ALA A 92 2.50 -2.75 -10.76
C ALA A 92 1.75 -4.07 -10.72
N SER A 93 2.03 -4.91 -9.71
CA SER A 93 1.51 -6.28 -9.64
C SER A 93 -0.02 -6.37 -9.64
N VAL A 94 -0.70 -5.37 -9.08
CA VAL A 94 -2.17 -5.27 -9.06
C VAL A 94 -2.73 -4.97 -10.45
N ASP A 95 -2.01 -4.20 -11.27
CA ASP A 95 -2.51 -3.71 -12.56
C ASP A 95 -2.12 -4.66 -13.71
N CYS A 96 -0.98 -5.35 -13.63
CA CYS A 96 -0.52 -6.24 -14.71
C CYS A 96 -1.11 -7.66 -14.65
N CYS A 97 -1.41 -8.13 -13.44
CA CYS A 97 -1.34 -9.57 -13.15
C CYS A 97 -2.45 -10.08 -12.23
N ILE A 98 -3.40 -9.22 -11.86
CA ILE A 98 -4.65 -9.57 -11.16
C ILE A 98 -5.83 -9.30 -12.08
#